data_AF-A0A7J0FK83-F1
#
_entry.id   AF-A0A7J0FK83-F1
#
_cell.length_a   1.000
_cell.length_b   1.000
_cell.length_c   1.000
_cell.angle_alpha   90.00
_cell.angle_beta   90.00
_cell.angle_gamma   90.00
#
_symmetry.space_group_name_H-M   'P 1'
#
loop_
_entity.id
_entity.type
_entity.pdbx_description
1 polymer ?
#
loop_
_entity_poly.entity_id
_entity_poly.type
_entity_poly.pdbx_seq_one_letter_code
_entity_poly.pdbx_strand_id
1 'polypeptide(L)'
;MSKRLKLSDLTKVVAQKAATSASKGVVISEGSETTSGKRALDDGSKGKQVAQSPEPKKARIDTGASGAPARPPIASGAGSSIRRFILGSSLAVRSRDFADSALNQKAVAESAKMEMVRAQNRAVELEGALAEEKEKGKKLAQDADARDKVIARLEARISELERSQSVTQGRIIAAFKESDDFLEAVRGSASSYFGDGFDFCKRQLAHQYPDLGVDLEDVEMDHELLAKEEAEAEKERPKKGQPG
;
A
#
# COMPACT_ATOMS: atom_id res chain seq x y z
N MET A 1 36.61 34.58 1.97
CA MET A 1 37.60 33.48 2.03
C MET A 1 37.01 32.26 1.32
N SER A 2 37.52 31.94 0.13
CA SER A 2 36.96 30.88 -0.73
C SER A 2 37.63 29.53 -0.38
N LYS A 3 36.85 28.56 0.10
CA LYS A 3 37.35 27.22 0.45
C LYS A 3 37.45 26.40 -0.83
N ARG A 4 38.67 26.23 -1.37
CA ARG A 4 38.95 25.30 -2.47
C ARG A 4 38.84 23.87 -1.92
N LEU A 5 37.74 23.21 -2.24
CA LEU A 5 37.56 21.77 -2.02
C LEU A 5 38.56 21.01 -2.90
N LYS A 6 39.35 20.12 -2.29
CA LYS A 6 40.32 19.30 -3.02
C LYS A 6 39.57 18.18 -3.74
N LEU A 7 40.00 17.84 -4.96
CA LEU A 7 39.40 16.79 -5.79
C LEU A 7 39.27 15.44 -5.05
N SER A 8 40.18 15.17 -4.11
CA SER A 8 40.17 13.98 -3.24
C SER A 8 38.96 13.90 -2.31
N ASP A 9 38.38 15.04 -1.95
CA ASP A 9 37.21 15.09 -1.08
C ASP A 9 35.92 14.85 -1.88
N LEU A 10 35.92 15.25 -3.15
CA LEU A 10 34.80 15.00 -4.06
C LEU A 10 34.64 13.50 -4.37
N THR A 11 35.75 12.78 -4.60
CA THR A 11 35.71 11.33 -4.84
C THR A 11 35.23 10.54 -3.63
N LYS A 12 35.56 10.97 -2.40
CA LYS A 12 35.03 10.36 -1.16
C LYS A 12 33.53 10.56 -1.02
N VAL A 13 33.02 11.76 -1.33
CA VAL A 13 31.58 12.05 -1.27
C VAL A 13 30.80 11.23 -2.31
N VAL A 14 31.34 11.05 -3.52
CA VAL A 14 30.69 10.25 -4.55
C VAL A 14 30.70 8.75 -4.21
N ALA A 15 31.81 8.21 -3.70
CA ALA A 15 31.89 6.81 -3.28
C ALA A 15 30.95 6.50 -2.09
N GLN A 16 30.84 7.42 -1.13
CA GLN A 16 29.94 7.27 0.02
C GLN A 16 28.45 7.35 -0.38
N LYS A 17 28.14 8.10 -1.45
CA LYS A 17 26.78 8.20 -2.00
C LYS A 17 26.40 6.99 -2.86
N ALA A 18 27.35 6.35 -3.54
CA ALA A 18 27.10 5.13 -4.30
C ALA A 18 26.84 3.92 -3.36
N ALA A 19 27.62 3.80 -2.29
CA ALA A 19 27.48 2.71 -1.31
C ALA A 19 26.16 2.75 -0.51
N THR A 20 25.50 3.91 -0.42
CA THR A 20 24.19 4.04 0.25
C THR A 20 23.00 3.84 -0.69
N SER A 21 23.21 3.74 -2.01
CA SER A 21 22.13 3.54 -3.00
C SER A 21 21.90 2.08 -3.41
N ALA A 22 22.83 1.16 -3.10
CA ALA A 22 22.75 -0.24 -3.50
C ALA A 22 22.05 -1.17 -2.48
N SER A 23 21.56 -0.62 -1.37
CA SER A 23 20.81 -1.39 -0.37
C SER A 23 19.68 -0.54 0.18
N LYS A 24 18.52 -0.62 -0.47
CA LYS A 24 17.20 -0.58 0.17
C LYS A 24 16.11 -0.84 -0.85
N GLY A 25 15.54 -2.03 -0.76
CA GLY A 25 14.12 -2.19 -1.01
C GLY A 25 13.37 -1.10 -0.25
N VAL A 26 12.41 -0.51 -0.94
CA VAL A 26 11.46 0.47 -0.44
C VAL A 26 10.74 -0.16 0.76
N VAL A 27 11.12 0.29 1.96
CA VAL A 27 10.30 0.15 3.17
C VAL A 27 9.91 1.57 3.53
N ILE A 28 8.64 1.88 3.29
CA ILE A 28 7.99 3.09 3.77
C ILE A 28 7.81 2.88 5.27
N SER A 29 8.40 3.75 6.09
CA SER A 29 8.09 3.83 7.51
C SER A 29 7.92 5.30 7.87
N GLU A 30 6.67 5.67 8.06
CA GLU A 30 6.25 6.87 8.76
C GLU A 30 6.68 6.80 10.23
N GLY A 31 6.85 7.97 10.85
CA GLY A 31 6.85 8.09 12.31
C GLY A 31 8.12 8.70 12.89
N SER A 32 8.16 10.02 12.91
CA SER A 32 8.94 10.80 13.86
C SER A 32 8.42 10.59 15.29
N GLU A 33 9.29 10.30 16.26
CA GLU A 33 9.11 10.79 17.64
C GLU A 33 10.39 10.70 18.47
N THR A 34 10.62 11.77 19.21
CA THR A 34 11.70 11.97 20.19
C THR A 34 11.42 11.18 21.48
N THR A 35 12.44 10.52 22.06
CA THR A 35 12.91 10.69 23.46
C THR A 35 13.85 9.55 23.91
N SER A 36 14.95 9.95 24.55
CA SER A 36 15.65 9.36 25.71
C SER A 36 15.35 7.90 26.13
N GLY A 37 16.41 7.07 26.24
CA GLY A 37 16.46 5.99 27.24
C GLY A 37 17.37 4.80 26.92
N LYS A 38 18.37 4.57 27.78
CA LYS A 38 19.17 3.34 27.86
C LYS A 38 18.30 2.08 27.96
N ARG A 39 18.63 1.00 27.22
CA ARG A 39 19.06 -0.33 27.75
C ARG A 39 19.02 -1.43 26.68
N ALA A 40 20.04 -2.29 26.80
CA ALA A 40 20.09 -3.75 26.60
C ALA A 40 19.58 -4.40 25.32
N LEU A 41 20.48 -5.21 24.73
CA LEU A 41 20.19 -6.37 23.89
C LEU A 41 19.02 -7.18 24.47
N ASP A 42 18.06 -7.56 23.60
CA ASP A 42 17.29 -8.78 23.79
C ASP A 42 17.07 -9.48 22.44
N ASP A 43 17.18 -10.79 22.52
CA ASP A 43 17.25 -11.80 21.47
C ASP A 43 15.83 -12.19 21.00
N GLY A 44 15.76 -12.84 19.84
CA GLY A 44 14.58 -12.90 18.98
C GLY A 44 13.30 -13.57 19.53
N SER A 45 12.23 -13.45 18.76
CA SER A 45 11.23 -14.50 18.70
C SER A 45 10.34 -14.44 17.47
N LYS A 46 10.55 -15.49 16.65
CA LYS A 46 9.59 -16.36 15.95
C LYS A 46 8.22 -15.79 15.57
N GLY A 47 7.96 -15.89 14.28
CA GLY A 47 6.68 -15.64 13.64
C GLY A 47 5.51 -16.40 14.24
N LYS A 48 4.33 -15.79 14.09
CA LYS A 48 3.05 -16.42 14.33
C LYS A 48 2.25 -16.48 13.04
N GLN A 49 1.66 -17.66 12.87
CA GLN A 49 0.86 -18.13 11.76
C GLN A 49 -0.39 -17.28 11.56
N VAL A 50 -0.70 -17.08 10.28
CA VAL A 50 -1.97 -16.59 9.77
C VAL A 50 -3.09 -17.56 10.16
N ALA A 51 -4.05 -17.09 10.96
CA ALA A 51 -5.26 -17.82 11.26
C ALA A 51 -6.24 -17.72 10.08
N GLN A 52 -6.72 -18.87 9.61
CA GLN A 52 -7.77 -18.99 8.61
C GLN A 52 -9.11 -18.51 9.17
N SER A 53 -9.78 -17.66 8.40
CA SER A 53 -11.16 -17.21 8.59
C SER A 53 -12.14 -18.38 8.35
N PRO A 54 -13.08 -18.68 9.26
CA PRO A 54 -14.14 -19.64 8.99
C PRO A 54 -15.32 -18.98 8.29
N GLU A 55 -15.70 -19.56 7.14
CA GLU A 55 -16.92 -19.23 6.39
C GLU A 55 -18.20 -19.47 7.21
N PRO A 56 -19.25 -18.64 7.02
CA PRO A 56 -20.53 -18.82 7.72
C PRO A 56 -21.36 -19.97 7.10
N LYS A 57 -21.60 -21.00 7.91
CA LYS A 57 -22.57 -22.07 7.62
C LYS A 57 -24.00 -21.51 7.61
N LYS A 58 -24.68 -21.66 6.48
CA LYS A 58 -26.13 -21.50 6.31
C LYS A 58 -26.90 -22.28 7.38
N ALA A 59 -27.66 -21.57 8.21
CA ALA A 59 -28.70 -22.17 9.04
C ALA A 59 -29.91 -22.49 8.16
N ARG A 60 -30.25 -23.78 8.11
CA ARG A 60 -31.43 -24.35 7.46
C ARG A 60 -32.65 -24.04 8.31
N ILE A 61 -33.64 -23.42 7.71
CA ILE A 61 -34.97 -23.17 8.29
C ILE A 61 -35.75 -24.48 8.18
N ASP A 62 -35.90 -25.21 9.28
CA ASP A 62 -36.83 -26.33 9.36
C ASP A 62 -38.17 -25.81 9.89
N THR A 63 -39.16 -25.81 8.98
CA THR A 63 -40.56 -25.52 9.21
C THR A 63 -41.30 -26.85 9.26
N GLY A 64 -42.05 -27.12 10.32
CA GLY A 64 -42.93 -28.28 10.45
C GLY A 64 -42.89 -28.86 11.87
N ALA A 65 -43.96 -29.31 12.50
CA ALA A 65 -45.33 -29.52 12.07
C ALA A 65 -46.22 -29.55 13.32
N SER A 66 -47.52 -29.32 13.09
CA SER A 66 -48.61 -29.35 14.06
C SER A 66 -48.67 -30.61 14.92
N GLY A 67 -48.70 -30.43 16.24
CA GLY A 67 -49.18 -31.44 17.19
C GLY A 67 -50.64 -31.15 17.57
N ALA A 68 -51.56 -31.99 17.09
CA ALA A 68 -52.98 -31.99 17.46
C ALA A 68 -53.19 -32.48 18.92
N PRO A 69 -54.26 -32.04 19.62
CA PRO A 69 -54.56 -32.47 20.98
C PRO A 69 -55.20 -33.87 21.01
N ALA A 70 -54.56 -34.81 21.70
CA ALA A 70 -55.11 -36.13 21.97
C ALA A 70 -56.14 -36.08 23.11
N ARG A 71 -57.38 -36.48 22.79
CA ARG A 71 -58.45 -37.01 23.67
C ARG A 71 -58.45 -38.55 23.52
N PRO A 72 -59.15 -39.40 24.30
CA PRO A 72 -59.82 -39.34 25.62
C PRO A 72 -59.29 -40.53 26.53
N PRO A 73 -59.97 -41.15 27.55
CA PRO A 73 -61.36 -41.64 27.55
C PRO A 73 -62.22 -41.27 28.78
N ILE A 74 -63.53 -41.35 28.53
CA ILE A 74 -64.62 -41.30 29.50
C ILE A 74 -64.69 -42.65 30.21
N ALA A 75 -64.57 -42.66 31.53
CA ALA A 75 -64.90 -43.81 32.37
C ALA A 75 -66.25 -43.59 33.04
N SER A 76 -67.25 -44.32 32.56
CA SER A 76 -68.51 -44.61 33.23
C SER A 76 -68.25 -45.65 34.31
N GLY A 77 -68.60 -45.34 35.57
CA GLY A 77 -68.42 -46.24 36.71
C GLY A 77 -69.36 -45.86 37.84
N ALA A 78 -70.57 -46.40 37.79
CA ALA A 78 -71.54 -46.34 38.87
C ALA A 78 -71.04 -47.13 40.09
N GLY A 79 -71.00 -46.46 41.24
CA GLY A 79 -70.63 -47.05 42.52
C GLY A 79 -71.15 -46.20 43.65
N SER A 80 -72.38 -46.52 44.09
CA SER A 80 -73.01 -45.99 45.29
C SER A 80 -72.13 -46.26 46.51
N SER A 81 -71.65 -45.21 47.17
CA SER A 81 -71.17 -45.32 48.55
C SER A 81 -71.37 -44.00 49.30
N ILE A 82 -72.15 -44.14 50.37
CA ILE A 82 -72.60 -43.14 51.32
C ILE A 82 -71.41 -42.34 51.86
N ARG A 83 -71.31 -41.05 51.50
CA ARG A 83 -70.53 -40.04 52.24
C ARG A 83 -71.34 -38.76 52.41
N ARG A 84 -72.06 -38.72 53.52
CA ARG A 84 -72.42 -37.50 54.25
C ARG A 84 -71.09 -37.01 54.91
N PHE A 85 -70.82 -35.69 54.95
CA PHE A 85 -69.53 -34.99 55.23
C PHE A 85 -68.69 -34.74 53.94
N ILE A 86 -68.28 -33.55 53.48
CA ILE A 86 -68.18 -32.20 54.05
C ILE A 86 -68.34 -31.18 52.90
N LEU A 87 -69.48 -30.49 52.79
CA LEU A 87 -69.65 -29.40 51.81
C LEU A 87 -68.91 -28.10 52.21
N GLY A 88 -68.39 -28.00 53.44
CA GLY A 88 -67.71 -26.80 53.95
C GLY A 88 -66.21 -26.70 53.62
N SER A 89 -65.49 -27.81 53.39
CA SER A 89 -64.02 -27.79 53.26
C SER A 89 -63.53 -27.66 51.82
N SER A 90 -64.26 -28.14 50.81
CA SER A 90 -63.81 -28.03 49.40
C SER A 90 -63.97 -26.62 48.82
N LEU A 91 -64.92 -25.84 49.34
CA LEU A 91 -65.10 -24.43 48.96
C LEU A 91 -63.94 -23.57 49.51
N ALA A 92 -63.51 -23.83 50.74
CA ALA A 92 -62.40 -23.14 51.39
C ALA A 92 -61.03 -23.45 50.74
N VAL A 93 -60.81 -24.69 50.29
CA VAL A 93 -59.60 -25.08 49.54
C VAL A 93 -59.57 -24.42 48.16
N ARG A 94 -60.69 -24.45 47.42
CA ARG A 94 -60.79 -23.78 46.12
C ARG A 94 -60.58 -22.27 46.22
N SER A 95 -61.13 -21.59 47.23
CA SER A 95 -60.90 -20.15 47.41
C SER A 95 -59.44 -19.79 47.69
N ARG A 96 -58.66 -20.70 48.31
CA ARG A 96 -57.24 -20.49 48.59
C ARG A 96 -56.40 -20.60 47.31
N ASP A 97 -56.68 -21.61 46.48
CA ASP A 97 -56.02 -21.81 45.19
C ASP A 97 -56.27 -20.64 44.21
N PHE A 98 -57.48 -20.04 44.24
CA PHE A 98 -57.78 -18.83 43.46
C PHE A 98 -57.02 -17.60 43.96
N ALA A 99 -56.87 -17.43 45.27
CA ALA A 99 -56.10 -16.33 45.84
C ALA A 99 -54.59 -16.45 45.50
N ASP A 100 -54.03 -17.65 45.63
CA ASP A 100 -52.62 -17.91 45.30
C ASP A 100 -52.36 -17.79 43.79
N SER A 101 -53.30 -18.23 42.95
CA SER A 101 -53.23 -18.04 41.49
C SER A 101 -53.26 -16.55 41.12
N ALA A 102 -54.12 -15.74 41.77
CA ALA A 102 -54.19 -14.30 41.54
C ALA A 102 -52.91 -13.57 41.96
N LEU A 103 -52.29 -13.96 43.08
CA LEU A 103 -50.99 -13.42 43.53
C LEU A 103 -49.87 -13.78 42.57
N ASN A 104 -49.82 -15.02 42.08
CA ASN A 104 -48.84 -15.46 41.08
C ASN A 104 -49.02 -14.72 39.74
N GLN A 105 -50.25 -14.52 39.27
CA GLN A 105 -50.51 -13.72 38.07
C GLN A 105 -50.07 -12.26 38.24
N LYS A 106 -50.31 -11.68 39.42
CA LYS A 106 -49.84 -10.33 39.75
C LYS A 106 -48.31 -10.25 39.71
N ALA A 107 -47.61 -11.21 40.30
CA ALA A 107 -46.14 -11.27 40.28
C ALA A 107 -45.59 -11.41 38.85
N VAL A 108 -46.20 -12.25 38.01
CA VAL A 108 -45.83 -12.40 36.60
C VAL A 108 -46.07 -11.10 35.82
N ALA A 109 -47.20 -10.44 36.03
CA ALA A 109 -47.50 -9.16 35.39
C ALA A 109 -46.56 -8.04 35.82
N GLU A 110 -46.17 -7.98 37.11
CA GLU A 110 -45.17 -7.03 37.61
C GLU A 110 -43.77 -7.33 37.06
N SER A 111 -43.38 -8.60 36.98
CA SER A 111 -42.12 -9.03 36.35
C SER A 111 -42.06 -8.64 34.87
N ALA A 112 -43.14 -8.90 34.11
CA ALA A 112 -43.24 -8.53 32.70
C ALA A 112 -43.17 -7.01 32.49
N LYS A 113 -43.82 -6.22 33.35
CA LYS A 113 -43.72 -4.74 33.32
C LYS A 113 -42.28 -4.28 33.58
N MET A 114 -41.60 -4.86 34.55
CA MET A 114 -40.22 -4.49 34.87
C MET A 114 -39.27 -4.85 33.73
N GLU A 115 -39.45 -6.02 33.10
CA GLU A 115 -38.69 -6.42 31.93
C GLU A 115 -38.93 -5.49 30.73
N MET A 116 -40.18 -5.09 30.49
CA MET A 116 -40.52 -4.12 29.44
C MET A 116 -39.82 -2.78 29.65
N VAL A 117 -39.77 -2.26 30.88
CA VAL A 117 -39.05 -1.03 31.21
C VAL A 117 -37.55 -1.18 30.96
N ARG A 118 -36.96 -2.33 31.33
CA ARG A 118 -35.54 -2.60 31.03
C ARG A 118 -35.28 -2.66 29.53
N ALA A 119 -36.16 -3.30 28.77
CA ALA A 119 -36.04 -3.38 27.31
C ALA A 119 -36.15 -2.00 26.67
N GLN A 120 -37.07 -1.16 27.15
CA GLN A 120 -37.21 0.22 26.69
C GLN A 120 -35.95 1.05 26.97
N ASN A 121 -35.38 0.95 28.18
CA ASN A 121 -34.15 1.68 28.52
C ASN A 121 -32.97 1.25 27.61
N ARG A 122 -32.84 -0.05 27.35
CA ARG A 122 -31.83 -0.55 26.40
C ARG A 122 -32.06 -0.06 24.98
N ALA A 123 -33.31 0.03 24.53
CA ALA A 123 -33.62 0.56 23.21
C ALA A 123 -33.17 2.03 23.08
N VAL A 124 -33.41 2.85 24.10
CA VAL A 124 -32.97 4.25 24.14
C VAL A 124 -31.43 4.35 24.12
N GLU A 125 -30.74 3.51 24.89
CA GLU A 125 -29.26 3.46 24.88
C GLU A 125 -28.71 3.10 23.49
N LEU A 126 -29.31 2.11 22.82
CA LEU A 126 -28.91 1.69 21.48
C LEU A 126 -29.20 2.76 20.41
N GLU A 127 -30.33 3.46 20.51
CA GLU A 127 -30.63 4.60 19.61
C GLU A 127 -29.61 5.72 19.77
N GLY A 128 -29.19 6.02 21.00
CA GLY A 128 -28.12 6.98 21.28
C GLY A 128 -26.79 6.57 20.67
N ALA A 129 -26.37 5.32 20.89
CA ALA A 129 -25.13 4.78 20.32
C ALA A 129 -25.13 4.80 18.78
N LEU A 130 -26.27 4.45 18.16
CA LEU A 130 -26.42 4.45 16.71
C LEU A 130 -26.37 5.88 16.14
N ALA A 131 -26.95 6.86 16.83
CA ALA A 131 -26.85 8.27 16.43
C ALA A 131 -25.41 8.77 16.49
N GLU A 132 -24.67 8.44 17.57
CA GLU A 132 -23.26 8.80 17.73
C GLU A 132 -22.37 8.14 16.67
N GLU A 133 -22.57 6.85 16.39
CA GLU A 133 -21.83 6.12 15.36
C GLU A 133 -22.10 6.72 13.97
N LYS A 134 -23.35 7.06 13.67
CA LYS A 134 -23.72 7.72 12.40
C LYS A 134 -23.04 9.09 12.25
N GLU A 135 -22.93 9.87 13.31
CA GLU A 135 -22.22 11.14 13.29
C GLU A 135 -20.71 10.94 13.08
N LYS A 136 -20.10 9.98 13.79
CA LYS A 136 -18.69 9.60 13.60
C LYS A 136 -18.43 9.15 12.16
N GLY A 137 -19.31 8.33 11.59
CA GLY A 137 -19.22 7.89 10.20
C GLY A 137 -19.26 9.05 9.21
N LYS A 138 -20.11 10.05 9.43
CA LYS A 138 -20.14 11.28 8.60
C LYS A 138 -18.85 12.07 8.69
N LYS A 139 -18.29 12.23 9.90
CA LYS A 139 -17.01 12.93 10.11
C LYS A 139 -15.86 12.20 9.41
N LEU A 140 -15.81 10.88 9.54
CA LEU A 140 -14.80 10.05 8.86
C LEU A 140 -14.92 10.14 7.33
N ALA A 141 -16.14 10.13 6.79
CA ALA A 141 -16.35 10.28 5.35
C ALA A 141 -15.89 11.65 4.83
N GLN A 142 -16.14 12.73 5.60
CA GLN A 142 -15.66 14.06 5.25
C GLN A 142 -14.12 14.17 5.33
N ASP A 143 -13.50 13.59 6.35
CA ASP A 143 -12.04 13.56 6.48
C ASP A 143 -11.39 12.75 5.34
N ALA A 144 -12.00 11.62 4.95
CA ALA A 144 -11.55 10.84 3.81
C ALA A 144 -11.60 11.66 2.50
N ASP A 145 -12.72 12.34 2.21
CA ASP A 145 -12.84 13.20 1.01
C ASP A 145 -11.83 14.37 1.03
N ALA A 146 -11.54 14.94 2.21
CA ALA A 146 -10.53 15.97 2.35
C ALA A 146 -9.12 15.43 2.06
N ARG A 147 -8.79 14.23 2.57
CA ARG A 147 -7.51 13.56 2.32
C ARG A 147 -7.34 13.19 0.85
N ASP A 148 -8.39 12.66 0.21
CA ASP A 148 -8.36 12.28 -1.21
C ASP A 148 -8.04 13.49 -2.11
N LYS A 149 -8.60 14.67 -1.79
CA LYS A 149 -8.27 15.92 -2.49
C LYS A 149 -6.82 16.35 -2.30
N VAL A 150 -6.25 16.12 -1.11
CA VAL A 150 -4.83 16.40 -0.85
C VAL A 150 -3.95 15.43 -1.62
N ILE A 151 -4.29 14.13 -1.62
CA ILE A 151 -3.57 13.10 -2.37
C ILE A 151 -3.56 13.46 -3.86
N ALA A 152 -4.71 13.76 -4.46
CA ALA A 152 -4.80 14.13 -5.87
C ALA A 152 -3.92 15.36 -6.23
N ARG A 153 -3.85 16.37 -5.34
CA ARG A 153 -2.97 17.53 -5.52
C ARG A 153 -1.49 17.17 -5.43
N LEU A 154 -1.12 16.29 -4.50
CA LEU A 154 0.25 15.84 -4.33
C LEU A 154 0.70 15.01 -5.54
N GLU A 155 -0.13 14.10 -6.03
CA GLU A 155 0.14 13.29 -7.23
C GLU A 155 0.36 14.17 -8.46
N ALA A 156 -0.46 15.21 -8.65
CA ALA A 156 -0.29 16.18 -9.73
C ALA A 156 1.05 16.92 -9.62
N ARG A 157 1.43 17.37 -8.41
CA ARG A 157 2.69 18.07 -8.17
C ARG A 157 3.91 17.18 -8.36
N ILE A 158 3.84 15.91 -7.96
CA ILE A 158 4.91 14.93 -8.22
C ILE A 158 5.09 14.75 -9.73
N SER A 159 4.00 14.56 -10.46
CA SER A 159 4.02 14.40 -11.92
C SER A 159 4.58 15.64 -12.65
N GLU A 160 4.31 16.84 -12.14
CA GLU A 160 4.88 18.09 -12.67
C GLU A 160 6.38 18.17 -12.38
N LEU A 161 6.80 17.85 -11.15
CA LEU A 161 8.20 17.87 -10.75
C LEU A 161 9.04 16.89 -11.57
N GLU A 162 8.56 15.66 -11.78
CA GLU A 162 9.22 14.65 -12.60
C GLU A 162 9.43 15.12 -14.04
N ARG A 163 8.40 15.73 -14.65
CA ARG A 163 8.51 16.34 -15.98
C ARG A 163 9.54 17.46 -15.98
N SER A 164 9.49 18.39 -15.02
CA SER A 164 10.44 19.50 -14.94
C SER A 164 11.89 19.03 -14.76
N GLN A 165 12.10 17.97 -13.97
CA GLN A 165 13.39 17.33 -13.77
C GLN A 165 13.90 16.72 -15.07
N SER A 166 13.07 15.94 -15.78
CA SER A 166 13.46 15.33 -17.06
C SER A 166 13.86 16.37 -18.12
N VAL A 167 13.13 17.48 -18.20
CA VAL A 167 13.44 18.61 -19.10
C VAL A 167 14.76 19.27 -18.69
N THR A 168 14.96 19.53 -17.41
CA THR A 168 16.19 20.15 -16.90
C THR A 168 17.41 19.26 -17.14
N GLN A 169 17.27 17.96 -16.88
CA GLN A 169 18.32 16.97 -17.15
C GLN A 169 18.65 16.90 -18.65
N GLY A 170 17.63 16.89 -19.52
CA GLY A 170 17.81 16.94 -20.96
C GLY A 170 18.58 18.20 -21.41
N ARG A 171 18.26 19.36 -20.84
CA ARG A 171 18.97 20.62 -21.12
C ARG A 171 20.42 20.59 -20.65
N ILE A 172 20.70 20.07 -19.46
CA ILE A 172 22.06 19.94 -18.95
C ILE A 172 22.88 19.00 -19.83
N ILE A 173 22.32 17.86 -20.24
CA ILE A 173 23.02 16.92 -21.14
C ILE A 173 23.28 17.56 -22.51
N ALA A 174 22.31 18.30 -23.06
CA ALA A 174 22.50 19.01 -24.33
C ALA A 174 23.61 20.05 -24.22
N ALA A 175 23.57 20.91 -23.19
CA ALA A 175 24.60 21.92 -22.95
C ALA A 175 25.98 21.30 -22.70
N PHE A 176 26.06 20.17 -22.01
CA PHE A 176 27.31 19.44 -21.82
C PHE A 176 27.86 18.86 -23.12
N LYS A 177 27.00 18.31 -24.00
CA LYS A 177 27.43 17.80 -25.31
C LYS A 177 27.89 18.92 -26.26
N GLU A 178 27.38 20.12 -26.06
CA GLU A 178 27.77 21.32 -26.80
C GLU A 178 28.96 22.05 -26.17
N SER A 179 29.50 21.58 -25.03
CA SER A 179 30.65 22.23 -24.40
C SER A 179 31.96 21.91 -25.11
N ASP A 180 32.87 22.88 -25.13
CA ASP A 180 34.20 22.73 -25.71
C ASP A 180 34.98 21.57 -25.06
N ASP A 181 34.87 21.40 -23.74
CA ASP A 181 35.50 20.30 -23.01
C ASP A 181 35.06 18.92 -23.54
N PHE A 182 33.76 18.75 -23.84
CA PHE A 182 33.26 17.50 -24.39
C PHE A 182 33.74 17.30 -25.82
N LEU A 183 33.68 18.34 -26.65
CA LEU A 183 34.14 18.27 -28.04
C LEU A 183 35.63 17.98 -28.13
N GLU A 184 36.45 18.59 -27.27
CA GLU A 184 37.90 18.35 -27.19
C GLU A 184 38.20 16.93 -26.71
N ALA A 185 37.47 16.45 -25.69
CA ALA A 185 37.62 15.06 -25.24
C ALA A 185 37.24 14.06 -26.34
N VAL A 186 36.17 14.32 -27.10
CA VAL A 186 35.76 13.49 -28.24
C VAL A 186 36.81 13.54 -29.35
N ARG A 187 37.32 14.72 -29.71
CA ARG A 187 38.35 14.90 -30.73
C ARG A 187 39.66 14.21 -30.33
N GLY A 188 40.11 14.39 -29.10
CA GLY A 188 41.31 13.72 -28.59
C GLY A 188 41.17 12.20 -28.58
N SER A 189 40.00 11.69 -28.16
CA SER A 189 39.71 10.25 -28.17
C SER A 189 39.68 9.68 -29.60
N ALA A 190 39.04 10.40 -30.54
CA ALA A 190 39.01 10.02 -31.95
C ALA A 190 40.43 10.04 -32.56
N SER A 191 41.20 11.09 -32.30
CA SER A 191 42.58 11.22 -32.79
C SER A 191 43.47 10.07 -32.30
N SER A 192 43.39 9.70 -31.02
CA SER A 192 44.12 8.53 -30.50
C SER A 192 43.64 7.23 -31.14
N TYR A 193 42.32 7.02 -31.22
CA TYR A 193 41.78 5.80 -31.82
C TYR A 193 42.21 5.61 -33.29
N PHE A 194 42.10 6.65 -34.10
CA PHE A 194 42.47 6.58 -35.53
C PHE A 194 43.98 6.58 -35.74
N GLY A 195 44.76 7.36 -34.98
CA GLY A 195 46.22 7.36 -35.06
C GLY A 195 46.81 6.01 -34.63
N ASP A 196 46.54 5.60 -33.39
CA ASP A 196 47.07 4.35 -32.84
C ASP A 196 46.56 3.13 -33.62
N GLY A 197 45.31 3.19 -34.08
CA GLY A 197 44.69 2.15 -34.93
C GLY A 197 45.32 2.05 -36.31
N PHE A 198 45.66 3.18 -36.92
CA PHE A 198 46.37 3.22 -38.20
C PHE A 198 47.79 2.66 -38.06
N ASP A 199 48.52 3.05 -37.01
CA ASP A 199 49.85 2.51 -36.70
C ASP A 199 49.81 1.02 -36.37
N PHE A 200 48.74 0.55 -35.74
CA PHE A 200 48.50 -0.88 -35.56
C PHE A 200 48.34 -1.60 -36.91
N CYS A 201 47.58 -1.04 -37.84
CA CYS A 201 47.41 -1.61 -39.19
C CYS A 201 48.73 -1.63 -39.98
N LYS A 202 49.52 -0.56 -39.91
CA LYS A 202 50.87 -0.52 -40.49
C LYS A 202 51.76 -1.65 -39.96
N ARG A 203 51.78 -1.84 -38.63
CA ARG A 203 52.53 -2.93 -38.00
C ARG A 203 52.06 -4.33 -38.43
N GLN A 204 50.74 -4.52 -38.59
CA GLN A 204 50.20 -5.79 -39.10
C GLN A 204 50.61 -6.04 -40.54
N LEU A 205 50.57 -5.02 -41.40
CA LEU A 205 51.00 -5.10 -42.81
C LEU A 205 52.51 -5.41 -42.91
N ALA A 206 53.34 -4.70 -42.16
CA ALA A 206 54.79 -4.92 -42.11
C ALA A 206 55.14 -6.36 -41.69
N HIS A 207 54.41 -6.90 -40.71
CA HIS A 207 54.61 -8.26 -40.22
C HIS A 207 54.15 -9.33 -41.23
N GLN A 208 53.06 -9.09 -41.97
CA GLN A 208 52.54 -10.06 -42.95
C GLN A 208 53.30 -10.02 -44.28
N TYR A 209 53.82 -8.86 -44.66
CA TYR A 209 54.48 -8.64 -45.95
C TYR A 209 55.79 -7.86 -45.78
N PRO A 210 56.87 -8.50 -45.32
CA PRO A 210 58.14 -7.83 -45.05
C PRO A 210 58.81 -7.25 -46.30
N ASP A 211 58.56 -7.83 -47.48
CA ASP A 211 59.19 -7.43 -48.75
C ASP A 211 58.29 -6.54 -49.62
N LEU A 212 57.38 -5.77 -49.02
CA LEU A 212 56.42 -4.94 -49.77
C LEU A 212 57.10 -3.86 -50.62
N GLY A 213 58.38 -3.54 -50.34
CA GLY A 213 59.16 -2.54 -51.08
C GLY A 213 58.68 -1.10 -50.90
N VAL A 214 57.72 -0.90 -50.00
CA VAL A 214 57.17 0.39 -49.60
C VAL A 214 57.55 0.62 -48.14
N ASP A 215 58.11 1.78 -47.84
CA ASP A 215 58.32 2.18 -46.45
C ASP A 215 56.97 2.54 -45.83
N LEU A 216 56.49 1.68 -44.93
CA LEU A 216 55.21 1.90 -44.26
C LEU A 216 55.29 3.04 -43.24
N GLU A 217 56.48 3.45 -42.79
CA GLU A 217 56.63 4.60 -41.89
C GLU A 217 56.36 5.93 -42.61
N ASP A 218 56.66 6.00 -43.91
CA ASP A 218 56.37 7.16 -44.76
C ASP A 218 54.89 7.21 -45.20
N VAL A 219 54.11 6.17 -44.93
CA VAL A 219 52.67 6.15 -45.21
C VAL A 219 51.96 6.92 -44.10
N GLU A 220 51.65 8.18 -44.37
CA GLU A 220 50.81 9.04 -43.53
C GLU A 220 49.36 9.04 -44.00
N MET A 221 48.44 9.41 -43.10
CA MET A 221 47.07 9.69 -43.50
C MET A 221 47.00 10.97 -44.31
N ASP A 222 46.34 10.91 -45.45
CA ASP A 222 46.14 12.08 -46.31
C ASP A 222 45.19 13.10 -45.63
N HIS A 223 45.79 14.16 -45.10
CA HIS A 223 45.09 15.25 -44.44
C HIS A 223 44.20 16.06 -45.39
N GLU A 224 44.48 16.07 -46.71
CA GLU A 224 43.65 16.76 -47.69
C GLU A 224 42.34 15.99 -47.92
N LEU A 225 42.41 14.66 -47.98
CA LEU A 225 41.24 13.79 -48.04
C LEU A 225 40.36 13.95 -46.80
N LEU A 226 40.97 13.99 -45.61
CA LEU A 226 40.24 14.23 -44.36
C LEU A 226 39.55 15.60 -44.35
N ALA A 227 40.27 16.67 -44.73
CA ALA A 227 39.70 18.01 -44.75
C ALA A 227 38.53 18.12 -45.75
N LYS A 228 38.60 17.40 -46.87
CA LYS A 228 37.52 17.33 -47.85
C LYS A 228 36.31 16.58 -47.33
N GLU A 229 36.50 15.46 -46.63
CA GLU A 229 35.43 14.68 -46.02
C GLU A 229 34.75 15.47 -44.89
N GLU A 230 35.52 16.18 -44.05
CA GLU A 230 34.97 17.08 -43.03
C GLU A 230 34.12 18.20 -43.65
N ALA A 231 34.59 18.80 -44.75
CA ALA A 231 33.86 19.86 -45.45
C ALA A 231 32.58 19.36 -46.15
N GLU A 232 32.53 18.10 -46.60
CA GLU A 232 31.30 17.47 -47.11
C GLU A 232 30.32 17.14 -45.98
N ALA A 233 30.82 16.56 -44.88
CA ALA A 233 30.00 16.28 -43.70
C ALA A 233 29.36 17.54 -43.10
N GLU A 234 30.05 18.69 -43.18
CA GLU A 234 29.50 19.97 -42.72
C GLU A 234 28.37 20.49 -43.62
N LYS A 235 28.42 20.22 -44.94
CA LYS A 235 27.36 20.59 -45.90
C LYS A 235 26.10 19.73 -45.75
N GLU A 236 26.25 18.47 -45.34
CA GLU A 236 25.12 17.56 -45.12
C GLU A 236 24.42 17.77 -43.78
N ARG A 237 24.98 18.56 -42.86
CA ARG A 237 24.28 18.89 -41.62
C ARG A 237 23.00 19.65 -41.95
N PRO A 238 21.81 19.09 -41.68
CA PRO A 238 20.57 19.78 -41.95
C PRO A 238 20.57 21.09 -41.16
N LYS A 239 20.35 22.21 -41.85
CA LYS A 239 20.17 23.53 -41.23
C LYS A 239 19.04 23.40 -40.21
N LYS A 240 19.40 23.17 -38.93
CA LYS A 240 18.44 23.06 -37.85
C LYS A 240 17.65 24.37 -37.82
N GLY A 241 16.34 24.21 -37.89
CA GLY A 241 15.39 25.22 -38.33
C GLY A 241 15.55 26.58 -37.66
N GLN A 242 15.44 27.62 -38.50
CA GLN A 242 14.84 28.87 -38.07
C GLN A 242 13.44 28.57 -37.52
N PRO A 243 13.12 28.96 -36.28
CA PRO A 243 11.75 28.90 -35.81
C PRO A 243 10.93 29.95 -36.57
N GLY A 244 9.94 29.48 -37.33
CA GLY A 244 8.86 30.32 -37.86
C GLY A 244 7.77 30.53 -36.82
#